data_AF-A0A7S3Y9D1-F1
#
_entry.id   AF-A0A7S3Y9D1-F1
#
_cell.length_a   1.000
_cell.length_b   1.000
_cell.length_c   1.000
_cell.angle_alpha   90.00
_cell.angle_beta   90.00
_cell.angle_gamma   90.00
#
_symmetry.space_group_name_H-M   'P 1'
#
loop_
_entity.id
_entity.type
_entity.pdbx_description
1 polymer ?
#
loop_
_entity_poly.entity_id
_entity_poly.type
_entity_poly.pdbx_seq_one_letter_code
_entity_poly.pdbx_strand_id
1 'polypeptide(L)'
;VVIGGFNPFGFNSADDYRNSLKAFVFRAEAGGTLYRAGKARSAEGAIYDFGTEGPCFGVGALRIPLNPSKLPPRRASSVLGGEYVCKEWPWGSLFGERGTQGELLELEVWVRAGA
;
A
#
# COMPACT_ATOMS: atom_id res chain seq x y z
N VAL A 1 -1.35 9.58 11.63
CA VAL A 1 -1.04 8.18 11.25
C VAL A 1 -0.21 8.24 9.99
N VAL A 2 0.81 7.39 9.89
CA VAL A 2 1.55 7.19 8.64
C VAL A 2 1.18 5.81 8.11
N ILE A 3 0.83 5.71 6.83
CA ILE A 3 0.55 4.44 6.17
C ILE A 3 1.48 4.30 4.96
N GLY A 4 1.81 3.08 4.58
CA GLY A 4 2.68 2.88 3.44
C GLY A 4 2.80 1.42 3.05
N GLY A 5 3.69 1.16 2.10
CA GLY A 5 3.98 -0.18 1.65
C GLY A 5 5.40 -0.32 1.17
N PHE A 6 5.93 -1.54 1.28
CA PHE A 6 7.23 -1.90 0.77
C PHE A 6 7.07 -2.66 -0.55
N ASN A 7 7.49 -2.02 -1.64
CA ASN A 7 7.56 -2.62 -2.95
C ASN A 7 8.97 -3.15 -3.22
N PRO A 8 9.19 -4.49 -3.22
CA PRO A 8 10.53 -5.07 -3.43
C PRO A 8 11.05 -4.89 -4.87
N PHE A 9 10.21 -4.48 -5.80
CA PHE A 9 10.57 -4.32 -7.21
C PHE A 9 10.85 -2.86 -7.58
N GLY A 10 10.50 -1.91 -6.72
CA GLY A 10 10.37 -0.51 -7.11
C GLY A 10 9.19 -0.26 -8.05
N PHE A 11 8.98 1.01 -8.40
CA PHE A 11 7.97 1.45 -9.36
C PHE A 11 8.64 1.63 -10.72
N ASN A 12 8.08 1.05 -11.79
CA ASN A 12 8.62 1.23 -13.13
C ASN A 12 7.55 1.45 -14.23
N SER A 13 6.29 1.70 -13.86
CA SER A 13 5.21 1.99 -14.83
C SER A 13 4.96 0.89 -15.87
N ALA A 14 5.05 -0.38 -15.51
CA ALA A 14 4.95 -1.49 -16.48
C ALA A 14 3.52 -1.96 -16.85
N ASP A 15 2.47 -1.50 -16.15
CA ASP A 15 1.09 -1.99 -16.32
C ASP A 15 0.94 -3.52 -16.15
N ASP A 16 1.65 -4.08 -15.17
CA ASP A 16 1.73 -5.53 -14.94
C ASP A 16 1.60 -5.91 -13.45
N TYR A 17 1.19 -7.15 -13.21
CA TYR A 17 1.18 -7.77 -11.89
C TYR A 17 2.55 -8.32 -11.52
N ARG A 18 3.02 -7.94 -10.34
CA ARG A 18 4.18 -8.55 -9.70
C ARG A 18 3.80 -9.29 -8.45
N ASN A 19 4.42 -10.45 -8.25
CA ASN A 19 4.18 -11.29 -7.09
C ASN A 19 5.43 -11.45 -6.23
N SER A 20 5.31 -11.13 -4.93
CA SER A 20 6.36 -11.35 -3.94
C SER A 20 5.78 -11.41 -2.53
N LEU A 21 6.15 -12.45 -1.77
CA LEU A 21 5.85 -12.56 -0.34
C LEU A 21 6.65 -11.55 0.51
N LYS A 22 7.65 -10.88 -0.07
CA LYS A 22 8.40 -9.82 0.62
C LYS A 22 7.63 -8.50 0.65
N ALA A 23 6.64 -8.30 -0.22
CA ALA A 23 5.79 -7.12 -0.19
C ALA A 23 4.95 -7.09 1.09
N PHE A 24 4.78 -5.90 1.65
CA PHE A 24 3.92 -5.68 2.81
C PHE A 24 3.37 -4.26 2.78
N VAL A 25 2.25 -4.04 3.46
CA VAL A 25 1.75 -2.70 3.78
C VAL A 25 1.79 -2.50 5.30
N PHE A 26 1.85 -1.25 5.74
CA PHE A 26 1.98 -0.93 7.15
C PHE A 26 1.16 0.30 7.55
N ARG A 27 0.91 0.38 8.86
CA ARG A 27 0.36 1.53 9.55
C ARG A 27 1.20 1.82 10.79
N ALA A 28 1.68 3.06 10.91
CA ALA A 28 2.37 3.57 12.08
C ALA A 28 1.50 4.59 12.82
N GLU A 29 1.24 4.32 14.09
CA GLU A 29 0.51 5.22 14.98
C GLU A 29 1.44 6.27 15.60
N ALA A 30 0.89 7.41 16.00
CA ALA A 30 1.65 8.48 16.65
C ALA A 30 2.33 8.03 17.96
N GLY A 31 1.80 6.99 18.62
CA GLY A 31 2.37 6.38 19.82
C GLY A 31 3.52 5.40 19.57
N GLY A 32 4.01 5.27 18.33
CA GLY A 32 5.12 4.38 17.96
C GLY A 32 4.71 2.95 17.62
N THR A 33 3.44 2.56 17.83
CA THR A 33 2.95 1.25 17.42
C THR A 33 2.96 1.10 15.90
N LEU A 34 3.59 0.02 15.42
CA LEU A 34 3.69 -0.31 14.01
C LEU A 34 2.94 -1.62 13.72
N TYR A 35 1.98 -1.56 12.81
CA TYR A 35 1.26 -2.72 12.29
C TYR A 35 1.74 -3.02 10.89
N ARG A 36 2.00 -4.30 10.62
CA ARG A 36 2.46 -4.78 9.32
C ARG A 36 1.50 -5.85 8.80
N ALA A 37 0.89 -5.59 7.66
CA ALA A 37 0.12 -6.59 6.93
C ALA A 37 1.01 -7.21 5.85
N GLY A 38 1.29 -8.51 5.98
CA GLY A 38 2.05 -9.27 4.99
C GLY A 38 1.15 -9.75 3.86
N LYS A 39 1.71 -9.88 2.65
CA LYS A 39 0.98 -10.51 1.55
C LYS A 39 0.61 -11.96 1.92
N ALA A 40 -0.66 -12.31 1.76
CA ALA A 40 -1.17 -13.66 1.91
C ALA A 40 -0.61 -14.60 0.83
N ARG A 41 -0.29 -15.84 1.21
CA ARG A 41 0.25 -16.85 0.28
C ARG A 41 -0.74 -17.28 -0.80
N SER A 42 -2.04 -17.19 -0.52
CA SER A 42 -3.11 -17.56 -1.43
C SER A 42 -3.47 -16.47 -2.45
N ALA A 43 -2.94 -15.26 -2.30
CA ALA A 43 -3.20 -14.17 -3.23
C ALA A 43 -2.25 -14.23 -4.43
N GLU A 44 -2.78 -14.04 -5.65
CA GLU A 44 -1.98 -14.12 -6.89
C GLU A 44 -1.07 -12.89 -7.04
N GLY A 45 -1.65 -11.68 -7.13
CA GLY A 45 -0.91 -10.42 -7.27
C GLY A 45 -0.42 -9.88 -5.93
N ALA A 46 0.82 -9.41 -5.86
CA ALA A 46 1.30 -8.64 -4.70
C ALA A 46 1.12 -7.15 -4.95
N ILE A 47 1.51 -6.71 -6.14
CA ILE A 47 1.52 -5.31 -6.54
C ILE A 47 1.12 -5.26 -8.00
N TYR A 48 0.21 -4.37 -8.35
CA TYR A 48 0.00 -3.95 -9.73
C TYR A 48 0.73 -2.64 -9.97
N ASP A 49 1.60 -2.60 -10.97
CA ASP A 49 2.47 -1.46 -11.28
C ASP A 49 1.81 -0.55 -12.33
N PHE A 50 0.77 0.21 -11.94
CA PHE A 50 0.03 1.05 -12.89
C PHE A 50 0.96 2.07 -13.55
N GLY A 51 1.02 2.03 -14.88
CA GLY A 51 1.83 2.88 -15.73
C GLY A 51 1.61 4.36 -15.48
N THR A 52 0.36 4.74 -15.20
CA THR A 52 -0.02 6.15 -15.09
C THR A 52 -0.48 6.56 -13.71
N GLU A 53 -0.57 5.68 -12.72
CA GLU A 53 -1.22 6.00 -11.43
C GLU A 53 -0.36 5.71 -10.20
N GLY A 54 0.74 4.97 -10.37
CA GLY A 54 1.56 4.49 -9.27
C GLY A 54 1.23 3.06 -8.86
N PRO A 55 2.04 2.45 -7.98
CA PRO A 55 1.84 1.07 -7.58
C PRO A 55 0.58 0.91 -6.70
N CYS A 56 -0.17 -0.16 -6.93
CA CYS A 56 -1.25 -0.60 -6.06
C CYS A 56 -0.88 -1.91 -5.39
N PHE A 57 -0.96 -1.98 -4.07
CA PHE A 57 -0.70 -3.20 -3.32
C PHE A 57 -1.95 -4.08 -3.34
N GLY A 58 -1.84 -5.27 -3.93
CA GLY A 58 -2.98 -6.15 -4.20
C GLY A 58 -4.00 -5.47 -5.13
N VAL A 59 -5.26 -5.84 -4.97
CA VAL A 59 -6.43 -5.25 -5.62
C VAL A 59 -6.79 -3.89 -5.01
N GLY A 60 -6.31 -3.57 -3.82
CA GLY A 60 -6.60 -2.30 -3.16
C GLY A 60 -6.11 -2.15 -1.72
N ALA A 61 -5.19 -2.99 -1.26
CA ALA A 61 -4.67 -2.95 0.10
C ALA A 61 -4.06 -1.59 0.44
N LEU A 62 -3.38 -0.99 -0.54
CA LEU A 62 -2.98 0.41 -0.52
C LEU A 62 -2.89 0.94 -1.94
N ARG A 63 -3.57 2.06 -2.20
CA ARG A 63 -3.43 2.85 -3.43
C ARG A 63 -3.19 4.30 -3.06
N ILE A 64 -2.09 4.84 -3.57
CA ILE A 64 -1.75 6.27 -3.46
C ILE A 64 -1.67 6.81 -4.89
N PRO A 65 -2.59 7.67 -5.32
CA PRO A 65 -2.61 8.21 -6.67
C PRO A 65 -1.42 9.15 -6.88
N LEU A 66 -0.46 8.72 -7.70
CA LEU A 66 0.69 9.56 -8.08
C LEU A 66 0.39 10.48 -9.26
N ASN A 67 -0.75 10.27 -9.93
CA ASN A 67 -1.17 11.08 -11.07
C ASN A 67 -2.50 11.78 -10.82
N PRO A 68 -2.46 13.11 -10.61
CA PRO A 68 -3.66 13.90 -10.30
C PRO A 68 -4.60 14.07 -11.50
N SER A 69 -4.16 13.75 -12.72
CA SER A 69 -4.97 13.82 -13.95
C SER A 69 -5.82 12.57 -14.16
N LYS A 70 -5.54 11.46 -13.44
CA LYS A 70 -6.23 10.17 -13.57
C LYS A 70 -7.05 9.83 -12.34
N LEU A 71 -6.60 10.26 -11.17
CA LEU A 71 -7.26 10.04 -9.89
C LEU A 71 -7.35 11.37 -9.13
N PRO A 72 -8.38 11.55 -8.29
CA PRO A 72 -8.50 12.77 -7.49
C PRO A 72 -7.18 13.02 -6.73
N PRO A 73 -6.52 14.17 -6.94
CA PRO A 73 -5.32 14.50 -6.20
C PRO A 73 -5.61 14.40 -4.71
N ARG A 74 -4.67 13.83 -3.96
CA ARG A 74 -4.64 13.80 -2.50
C ARG A 74 -5.60 12.83 -1.80
N ARG A 75 -6.03 11.73 -2.43
CA ARG A 75 -6.80 10.70 -1.71
C ARG A 75 -6.12 9.34 -1.77
N ALA A 76 -5.66 8.85 -0.62
CA ALA A 76 -5.20 7.48 -0.48
C ALA A 76 -6.39 6.57 -0.12
N SER A 77 -6.37 5.32 -0.60
CA SER A 77 -7.37 4.30 -0.26
C SER A 77 -6.74 3.00 0.20
N SER A 78 -7.47 2.26 1.05
CA SER A 78 -7.03 0.99 1.60
C SER A 78 -8.21 0.07 1.90
N VAL A 79 -8.16 -1.12 1.31
CA VAL A 79 -8.99 -2.29 1.62
C VAL A 79 -8.05 -3.49 1.62
N LEU A 80 -7.62 -3.93 2.80
CA LEU A 80 -6.65 -5.03 2.96
C LEU A 80 -7.14 -6.35 2.35
N GLY A 81 -8.45 -6.60 2.45
CA GLY A 81 -9.09 -7.78 1.90
C GLY A 81 -8.47 -9.09 2.41
N GLY A 82 -8.46 -10.11 1.55
CA GLY A 82 -7.79 -11.39 1.82
C GLY A 82 -6.33 -11.43 1.35
N GLU A 83 -5.81 -10.35 0.78
CA GLU A 83 -4.51 -10.34 0.09
C GLU A 83 -3.38 -9.83 0.96
N TYR A 84 -3.68 -8.94 1.90
CA TYR A 84 -2.75 -8.44 2.89
C TYR A 84 -3.36 -8.64 4.28
N VAL A 85 -2.69 -9.42 5.13
CA VAL A 85 -3.24 -9.83 6.42
C VAL A 85 -2.33 -9.34 7.55
N CYS A 86 -2.93 -8.65 8.52
CA CYS A 86 -2.32 -8.31 9.81
C CYS A 86 -3.23 -8.89 10.90
N LYS A 87 -2.69 -9.74 11.77
CA LYS A 87 -3.49 -10.38 12.84
C LYS A 87 -3.70 -9.44 14.02
N GLU A 88 -2.74 -8.55 14.21
CA GLU A 88 -2.66 -7.57 15.29
C GLU A 88 -3.49 -6.30 14.98
N TRP A 89 -4.00 -6.18 13.74
CA TRP A 89 -4.81 -5.06 13.29
C TRP A 89 -6.21 -5.57 12.90
N PRO A 90 -7.26 -5.32 13.71
CA PRO A 90 -8.57 -5.93 13.51
C PRO A 90 -9.37 -5.32 12.35
N TRP A 91 -8.88 -4.23 11.75
CA TRP A 91 -9.60 -3.50 10.72
C TRP A 91 -9.19 -3.98 9.32
N GLY A 92 -10.17 -4.09 8.42
CA GLY A 92 -9.94 -4.42 7.01
C GLY A 92 -9.29 -3.30 6.18
N SER A 93 -8.72 -2.28 6.82
CA SER A 93 -8.18 -1.07 6.20
C SER A 93 -7.05 -0.47 7.03
N LEU A 94 -6.07 0.12 6.36
CA LEU A 94 -4.99 0.88 6.98
C LEU A 94 -5.46 2.19 7.63
N PHE A 95 -6.70 2.64 7.38
CA PHE A 95 -7.28 3.80 8.06
C PHE A 95 -7.99 3.45 9.38
N GLY A 96 -8.14 2.16 9.69
CA GLY A 96 -8.79 1.68 10.92
C GLY A 96 -10.28 2.01 10.93
N GLU A 97 -10.81 2.40 12.09
CA GLU A 97 -12.21 2.82 12.27
C GLU A 97 -12.62 4.02 11.40
N ARG A 98 -11.67 4.79 10.87
CA ARG A 98 -11.92 5.97 10.04
C ARG A 98 -12.41 5.62 8.62
N GLY A 99 -12.47 4.33 8.26
CA GLY A 99 -13.00 3.86 6.98
C GLY A 99 -11.91 3.34 6.05
N THR A 100 -12.03 3.60 4.75
CA THR A 100 -11.17 3.04 3.68
C THR A 100 -10.45 4.09 2.86
N GLN A 101 -10.61 5.38 3.19
CA GLN A 101 -10.02 6.50 2.48
C GLN A 101 -9.49 7.54 3.47
N GLY A 102 -8.48 8.29 3.03
CA GLY A 102 -7.96 9.43 3.77
C GLY A 102 -7.35 10.47 2.84
N GLU A 103 -7.30 11.70 3.32
CA GLU A 103 -6.58 12.77 2.63
C GLU A 103 -5.07 12.53 2.75
N LEU A 104 -4.37 12.58 1.61
CA LEU A 104 -2.93 12.51 1.54
C LEU A 104 -2.36 13.92 1.77
N LEU A 105 -1.75 14.11 2.93
CA LEU A 105 -1.11 15.37 3.31
C LEU A 105 0.33 15.45 2.80
N GLU A 106 1.06 14.33 2.85
CA GLU A 106 2.46 14.21 2.47
C GLU A 106 2.74 12.81 1.92
N LEU A 107 3.67 12.71 0.97
CA LEU A 107 4.15 11.44 0.42
C LEU A 107 5.69 11.44 0.41
N GLU A 108 6.24 10.46 1.10
CA GLU A 108 7.67 10.17 1.10
C GLU A 108 7.93 8.80 0.47
N VAL A 109 9.03 8.70 -0.29
CA VAL A 109 9.48 7.46 -0.92
C VAL A 109 10.94 7.27 -0.59
N TRP A 110 11.25 6.14 0.05
CA TRP A 110 12.61 5.77 0.41
C TRP A 110 13.08 4.58 -0.41
N VAL A 111 14.34 4.64 -0.82
CA VAL A 111 15.04 3.53 -1.45
C VAL A 111 16.26 3.18 -0.62
N ARG A 112 16.56 1.90 -0.49
CA ARG A 112 17.85 1.47 0.07
C ARG A 112 18.88 1.54 -1.05
N ALA A 113 19.84 2.46 -0.94
CA ALA A 113 21.03 2.42 -1.79
C ALA A 113 21.73 1.07 -1.58
N GLY A 114 22.09 0.38 -2.68
CA GLY A 114 22.91 -0.82 -2.61
C GLY A 114 24.22 -0.52 -1.88
N ALA A 115 24.67 -1.48 -1.06
CA ALA A 115 26.02 -1.46 -0.51
C ALA A 115 27.05 -1.70 -1.62
#